data_AF-A0A425D2T0-F1
#
_entry.id   AF-A0A425D2T0-F1
#
_cell.length_a   1.000
_cell.length_b   1.000
_cell.length_c   1.000
_cell.angle_alpha   90.00
_cell.angle_beta   90.00
_cell.angle_gamma   90.00
#
_symmetry.space_group_name_H-M   'P 1'
#
loop_
_entity.id
_entity.type
_entity.pdbx_description
1 polymer ?
#
loop_
_entity_poly.entity_id
_entity_poly.type
_entity_poly.pdbx_seq_one_letter_code
_entity_poly.pdbx_strand_id
1 'polypeptide(L)'
;MAATYFRSYAASDIEGYVAAFRRDGFVVIDDVLTSDECIASCAEIWDYLERDGKVHRDDAASWGNDSWPREVCRNGGFVGRFPFWKRMKKLEPTFLNKQPQSWRNRQNEVVYTAFANILEADQLWVSIDRYGVMRPGKVAHELLESAVEATEPNKNLDWTTKDEWLHWDLSPFHFGTSAAGFLPNEELGHVREQYGGVRVQGLIALRDCPVESGGFHCVPGFTDDRFFNWAKVETVIRALSHRQM
;
A
#
# COMPACT_ATOMS: atom_id res chain seq x y z
N MET A 1 15.21 -8.93 -15.88
CA MET A 1 14.10 -9.90 -15.80
C MET A 1 12.83 -9.18 -16.21
N ALA A 2 11.99 -9.78 -17.06
CA ALA A 2 10.69 -9.19 -17.38
C ALA A 2 9.79 -9.25 -16.14
N ALA A 3 9.10 -8.15 -15.81
CA ALA A 3 8.11 -8.15 -14.75
C ALA A 3 7.04 -9.21 -15.10
N THR A 4 6.84 -10.19 -14.21
CA THR A 4 5.79 -11.19 -14.39
C THR A 4 4.58 -10.69 -13.62
N TYR A 5 3.48 -10.41 -14.31
CA TYR A 5 2.24 -10.04 -13.65
C TYR A 5 1.64 -11.26 -12.95
N PHE A 6 1.16 -11.05 -11.73
CA PHE A 6 0.48 -12.10 -11.00
C PHE A 6 -0.96 -12.25 -11.51
N ARG A 7 -1.46 -13.47 -11.57
CA ARG A 7 -2.84 -13.74 -11.96
C ARG A 7 -3.79 -13.15 -10.91
N SER A 8 -4.80 -12.43 -11.38
CA SER A 8 -5.95 -12.00 -10.59
C SER A 8 -7.09 -13.03 -10.65
N TYR A 9 -8.02 -12.91 -9.71
CA TYR A 9 -9.18 -13.78 -9.55
C TYR A 9 -10.44 -12.93 -9.52
N ALA A 10 -11.52 -13.38 -10.17
CA ALA A 10 -12.80 -12.73 -10.03
C ALA A 10 -13.27 -12.82 -8.56
N ALA A 11 -13.97 -11.79 -8.07
CA ALA A 11 -14.51 -11.79 -6.70
C ALA A 11 -15.46 -12.97 -6.41
N SER A 12 -16.08 -13.55 -7.44
CA SER A 12 -16.91 -14.75 -7.35
C SER A 12 -16.12 -16.06 -7.22
N ASP A 13 -14.83 -16.09 -7.56
CA ASP A 13 -13.97 -17.27 -7.52
C ASP A 13 -13.34 -17.46 -6.13
N ILE A 14 -14.19 -17.72 -5.13
CA ILE A 14 -13.81 -17.83 -3.72
C ILE A 14 -12.75 -18.91 -3.50
N GLU A 15 -13.00 -20.10 -4.04
CA GLU A 15 -12.07 -21.22 -3.90
C GLU A 15 -10.71 -20.90 -4.55
N GLY A 16 -10.73 -20.26 -5.73
CA GLY A 16 -9.52 -19.88 -6.46
C GLY A 16 -8.67 -18.86 -5.69
N TYR A 17 -9.27 -17.75 -5.23
CA TYR A 17 -8.49 -16.72 -4.54
C TYR A 17 -8.02 -17.18 -3.16
N VAL A 18 -8.79 -17.99 -2.42
CA VAL A 18 -8.36 -18.54 -1.13
C VAL A 18 -7.21 -19.53 -1.32
N ALA A 19 -7.30 -20.40 -2.33
CA ALA A 19 -6.21 -21.33 -2.64
C ALA A 19 -4.93 -20.60 -3.05
N ALA A 20 -5.04 -19.53 -3.84
CA ALA A 20 -3.90 -18.69 -4.22
C ALA A 20 -3.27 -17.99 -3.02
N PHE A 21 -4.10 -17.39 -2.15
CA PHE A 21 -3.61 -16.74 -0.93
C PHE A 21 -2.84 -17.71 -0.03
N ARG A 22 -3.37 -18.91 0.19
CA ARG A 22 -2.69 -19.97 0.97
C ARG A 22 -1.36 -20.41 0.35
N ARG A 23 -1.31 -20.48 -0.98
CA ARG A 23 -0.10 -20.88 -1.72
C ARG A 23 0.96 -19.79 -1.73
N ASP A 24 0.60 -18.53 -1.91
CA ASP A 24 1.56 -17.47 -2.26
C ASP A 24 1.73 -16.41 -1.17
N GLY A 25 0.87 -16.39 -0.16
CA GLY A 25 0.85 -15.40 0.91
C GLY A 25 0.18 -14.07 0.52
N PHE A 26 -0.24 -13.93 -0.73
CA PHE A 26 -1.04 -12.80 -1.23
C PHE A 26 -1.97 -13.27 -2.35
N VAL A 27 -2.95 -12.44 -2.67
CA VAL A 27 -3.83 -12.65 -3.82
C VAL A 27 -4.30 -11.30 -4.38
N VAL A 28 -4.61 -11.27 -5.67
CA VAL A 28 -5.24 -10.12 -6.34
C VAL A 28 -6.66 -10.52 -6.73
N ILE A 29 -7.65 -9.72 -6.32
CA ILE A 29 -9.06 -9.95 -6.58
C ILE A 29 -9.58 -8.80 -7.42
N ASP A 30 -10.15 -9.11 -8.57
CA ASP A 30 -10.66 -8.12 -9.52
C ASP A 30 -12.06 -7.63 -9.14
N ASP A 31 -12.36 -6.40 -9.55
CA ASP A 31 -13.69 -5.79 -9.51
C ASP A 31 -14.34 -5.80 -8.11
N VAL A 32 -13.52 -5.63 -7.06
CA VAL A 32 -14.02 -5.51 -5.67
C VAL A 32 -14.79 -4.22 -5.42
N LEU A 33 -14.60 -3.21 -6.28
CA LEU A 33 -15.37 -1.96 -6.30
C LEU A 33 -15.83 -1.69 -7.74
N THR A 34 -16.97 -1.03 -7.86
CA THR A 34 -17.48 -0.51 -9.14
C THR A 34 -16.70 0.72 -9.61
N SER A 35 -16.81 1.04 -10.90
CA SER A 35 -16.20 2.25 -11.47
C SER A 35 -16.65 3.53 -10.75
N ASP A 36 -17.94 3.62 -10.40
CA ASP A 36 -18.49 4.78 -9.69
C ASP A 36 -17.93 4.91 -8.27
N GLU A 37 -17.75 3.79 -7.55
CA GLU A 37 -17.11 3.79 -6.24
C GLU A 37 -15.65 4.23 -6.32
N CYS A 38 -14.91 3.76 -7.32
CA CYS A 38 -13.53 4.20 -7.60
C CYS A 38 -13.47 5.70 -7.92
N ILE A 39 -14.36 6.20 -8.78
CA ILE A 39 -14.46 7.63 -9.12
C ILE A 39 -14.75 8.46 -7.87
N ALA A 40 -15.70 8.03 -7.04
CA ALA A 40 -16.05 8.72 -5.80
C ALA A 40 -14.86 8.75 -4.82
N SER A 41 -14.11 7.65 -4.68
CA SER A 41 -12.90 7.62 -3.84
C SER A 41 -11.81 8.54 -4.37
N CYS A 42 -11.58 8.57 -5.68
CA CYS A 42 -10.64 9.50 -6.29
C CYS A 42 -11.07 10.97 -6.10
N ALA A 43 -12.37 11.26 -6.16
CA ALA A 43 -12.89 12.60 -5.91
C ALA A 43 -12.55 13.08 -4.49
N GLU A 44 -12.75 12.25 -3.47
CA GLU A 44 -12.40 12.59 -2.08
C GLU A 44 -10.90 12.83 -1.87
N ILE A 45 -10.07 12.06 -2.57
CA ILE A 45 -8.62 12.25 -2.57
C ILE A 45 -8.30 13.62 -3.15
N TRP A 46 -8.88 13.98 -4.29
CA TRP A 46 -8.61 15.27 -4.91
C TRP A 46 -9.17 16.45 -4.11
N ASP A 47 -10.36 16.32 -3.52
CA ASP A 47 -10.92 17.34 -2.62
C ASP A 47 -9.96 17.65 -1.46
N TYR A 48 -9.26 16.62 -0.95
CA TYR A 48 -8.21 16.80 0.04
C TYR A 48 -6.98 17.52 -0.51
N LEU A 49 -6.52 17.13 -1.70
CA LEU A 49 -5.30 17.67 -2.31
C LEU A 49 -5.48 19.13 -2.74
N GLU A 50 -6.65 19.48 -3.27
CA GLU A 50 -6.98 20.81 -3.80
C GLU A 50 -7.48 21.79 -2.72
N ARG A 51 -7.63 21.34 -1.47
CA ARG A 51 -8.24 22.13 -0.37
C ARG A 51 -7.64 23.52 -0.15
N ASP A 52 -6.33 23.67 -0.42
CA ASP A 52 -5.57 24.89 -0.19
C ASP A 52 -5.41 25.72 -1.48
N GLY A 53 -5.99 25.26 -2.60
CA GLY A 53 -5.96 25.93 -3.90
C GLY A 53 -4.59 25.97 -4.60
N LYS A 54 -3.60 25.21 -4.11
CA LYS A 54 -2.23 25.18 -4.65
C LYS A 54 -1.95 24.02 -5.61
N VAL A 55 -2.72 22.95 -5.47
CA VAL A 55 -2.67 21.77 -6.32
C VAL A 55 -3.94 21.78 -7.15
N HIS A 56 -3.80 21.44 -8.42
CA HIS A 56 -4.89 21.31 -9.37
C HIS A 56 -4.76 19.98 -10.09
N ARG A 57 -5.83 19.18 -10.09
CA ARG A 57 -5.82 17.82 -10.69
C ARG A 57 -5.54 17.81 -12.18
N ASP A 58 -5.84 18.91 -12.87
CA ASP A 58 -5.69 19.06 -14.32
C ASP A 58 -4.39 19.80 -14.72
N ASP A 59 -3.56 20.18 -13.75
CA ASP A 59 -2.28 20.86 -13.99
C ASP A 59 -1.15 20.19 -13.19
N ALA A 60 -0.38 19.36 -13.86
CA ALA A 60 0.72 18.63 -13.25
C ALA A 60 1.87 19.52 -12.76
N ALA A 61 2.04 20.72 -13.31
CA ALA A 61 3.06 21.67 -12.84
C ALA A 61 2.74 22.16 -11.40
N SER A 62 1.47 22.09 -11.00
CA SER A 62 1.03 22.41 -9.63
C SER A 62 1.40 21.34 -8.59
N TRP A 63 1.92 20.17 -8.99
CA TRP A 63 2.17 19.04 -8.07
C TRP A 63 3.53 19.09 -7.37
N GLY A 64 4.26 20.20 -7.52
CA GLY A 64 5.56 20.46 -6.89
C GLY A 64 5.52 20.34 -5.36
N ASN A 65 6.68 20.08 -4.74
CA ASN A 65 6.80 19.82 -3.30
C ASN A 65 6.28 20.94 -2.39
N ASP A 66 6.28 22.19 -2.88
CA ASP A 66 5.83 23.36 -2.13
C ASP A 66 4.31 23.58 -2.22
N SER A 67 3.69 23.09 -3.29
CA SER A 67 2.25 23.08 -3.47
C SER A 67 1.60 21.86 -2.83
N TRP A 68 2.27 20.71 -2.87
CA TRP A 68 1.75 19.45 -2.34
C TRP A 68 1.49 19.52 -0.83
N PRO A 69 0.31 19.08 -0.33
CA PRO A 69 0.00 19.22 1.09
C PRO A 69 1.01 18.51 2.00
N ARG A 70 1.46 19.19 3.06
CA ARG A 70 2.51 18.69 3.98
C ARG A 70 2.10 17.42 4.74
N GLU A 71 0.80 17.24 4.92
CA GLU A 71 0.21 16.04 5.54
C GLU A 71 0.23 14.81 4.64
N VAL A 72 0.58 14.94 3.35
CA VAL A 72 0.85 13.79 2.49
C VAL A 72 2.30 13.37 2.68
N CYS A 73 2.52 12.09 2.97
CA CYS A 73 3.88 11.56 3.10
C CYS A 73 4.63 11.70 1.77
N ARG A 74 5.59 12.64 1.70
CA ARG A 74 6.32 12.96 0.45
C ARG A 74 6.97 11.77 -0.23
N ASN A 75 7.40 10.76 0.55
CA ASN A 75 8.16 9.60 0.07
C ASN A 75 7.38 8.28 0.15
N GLY A 76 6.10 8.31 0.57
CA GLY A 76 5.27 7.11 0.70
C GLY A 76 3.81 7.29 0.27
N GLY A 77 3.46 8.48 -0.22
CA GLY A 77 2.16 8.77 -0.83
C GLY A 77 0.95 8.78 0.11
N PHE A 78 1.10 8.50 1.39
CA PHE A 78 -0.06 8.43 2.29
C PHE A 78 -0.69 9.79 2.55
N VAL A 79 -1.99 9.91 2.25
CA VAL A 79 -2.78 11.13 2.41
C VAL A 79 -3.27 11.27 3.84
N GLY A 80 -2.89 12.37 4.49
CA GLY A 80 -3.38 12.71 5.82
C GLY A 80 -2.59 12.05 6.96
N ARG A 81 -3.00 12.40 8.18
CA ARG A 81 -2.32 11.96 9.42
C ARG A 81 -2.89 10.62 9.87
N PHE A 82 -2.00 9.67 10.19
CA PHE A 82 -2.41 8.37 10.70
C PHE A 82 -3.30 8.50 11.96
N PRO A 83 -4.49 7.87 11.97
CA PRO A 83 -5.49 8.01 13.03
C PRO A 83 -5.22 7.05 14.19
N PHE A 84 -4.15 7.24 14.94
CA PHE A 84 -3.94 6.47 16.17
C PHE A 84 -4.80 7.01 17.32
N TRP A 85 -4.98 6.21 18.37
CA TRP A 85 -5.93 6.46 19.48
C TRP A 85 -5.97 7.90 20.03
N LYS A 86 -4.82 8.56 20.24
CA LYS A 86 -4.81 9.95 20.75
C LYS A 86 -5.37 10.96 19.74
N ARG A 87 -5.24 10.69 18.44
CA ARG A 87 -5.78 11.51 17.33
C ARG A 87 -7.23 11.19 17.00
N MET A 88 -7.74 10.02 17.38
CA MET A 88 -9.18 9.69 17.26
C MET A 88 -10.08 10.68 18.04
N LYS A 89 -9.54 11.39 19.04
CA LYS A 89 -10.24 12.45 19.77
C LYS A 89 -10.42 13.75 18.97
N LYS A 90 -9.69 13.92 17.87
CA LYS A 90 -9.71 15.08 16.97
C LYS A 90 -9.49 14.58 15.54
N LEU A 91 -10.56 14.14 14.87
CA LEU A 91 -10.50 13.59 13.51
C LEU A 91 -10.30 14.68 12.44
N GLU A 92 -10.69 15.92 12.72
CA GLU A 92 -10.60 17.01 11.73
C GLU A 92 -9.22 17.16 11.05
N PRO A 93 -8.07 17.08 11.77
CA PRO A 93 -6.75 17.17 11.16
C PRO A 93 -6.30 15.91 10.40
N THR A 94 -7.03 14.79 10.51
CA THR A 94 -6.77 13.58 9.71
C THR A 94 -7.55 13.60 8.40
N PHE A 95 -8.63 14.38 8.32
CA PHE A 95 -9.57 14.48 7.20
C PHE A 95 -10.38 13.20 6.92
N LEU A 96 -10.18 12.14 7.69
CA LEU A 96 -10.91 10.87 7.55
C LEU A 96 -12.41 11.03 7.80
N ASN A 97 -12.81 12.02 8.60
CA ASN A 97 -14.22 12.36 8.83
C ASN A 97 -14.87 13.08 7.65
N LYS A 98 -14.11 13.46 6.62
CA LYS A 98 -14.58 14.09 5.38
C LYS A 98 -14.48 13.16 4.17
N GLN A 99 -14.33 11.86 4.42
CA GLN A 99 -14.15 10.83 3.38
C GLN A 99 -15.23 9.73 3.50
N PRO A 100 -16.53 10.05 3.30
CA PRO A 100 -17.62 9.07 3.41
C PRO A 100 -17.46 7.85 2.50
N GLN A 101 -16.95 7.98 1.28
CA GLN A 101 -16.69 6.88 0.36
C GLN A 101 -15.63 5.93 0.91
N SER A 102 -14.59 6.45 1.58
CA SER A 102 -13.62 5.62 2.31
C SER A 102 -14.29 4.67 3.31
N TRP A 103 -15.36 5.12 3.98
CA TRP A 103 -16.16 4.30 4.89
C TRP A 103 -17.11 3.34 4.15
N ARG A 104 -17.65 3.74 3.00
CA ARG A 104 -18.46 2.85 2.15
C ARG A 104 -17.64 1.70 1.61
N ASN A 105 -16.44 1.96 1.10
CA ASN A 105 -15.55 0.90 0.59
C ASN A 105 -15.19 -0.13 1.67
N ARG A 106 -15.02 0.31 2.93
CA ARG A 106 -14.78 -0.59 4.09
C ARG A 106 -15.98 -1.45 4.47
N GLN A 107 -17.18 -1.03 4.09
CA GLN A 107 -18.44 -1.74 4.33
C GLN A 107 -18.97 -2.41 3.06
N ASN A 108 -18.24 -2.34 1.95
CA ASN A 108 -18.64 -2.94 0.68
C ASN A 108 -18.70 -4.47 0.87
N GLU A 109 -19.80 -5.07 0.42
CA GLU A 109 -20.10 -6.49 0.63
C GLU A 109 -19.08 -7.42 -0.05
N VAL A 110 -18.59 -7.04 -1.24
CA VAL A 110 -17.57 -7.80 -1.98
C VAL A 110 -16.24 -7.76 -1.23
N VAL A 111 -15.85 -6.59 -0.75
CA VAL A 111 -14.64 -6.41 0.08
C VAL A 111 -14.77 -7.23 1.37
N TYR A 112 -15.89 -7.12 2.08
CA TYR A 112 -16.17 -7.91 3.28
C TYR A 112 -16.07 -9.42 3.00
N THR A 113 -16.73 -9.91 1.95
CA THR A 113 -16.75 -11.33 1.59
C THR A 113 -15.34 -11.84 1.29
N ALA A 114 -14.52 -11.07 0.56
CA ALA A 114 -13.15 -11.43 0.28
C ALA A 114 -12.32 -11.60 1.57
N PHE A 115 -12.39 -10.61 2.48
CA PHE A 115 -11.66 -10.69 3.74
C PHE A 115 -12.19 -11.77 4.68
N ALA A 116 -13.51 -11.97 4.76
CA ALA A 116 -14.12 -12.98 5.61
C ALA A 116 -13.69 -14.40 5.20
N ASN A 117 -13.62 -14.68 3.89
CA ASN A 117 -13.14 -15.96 3.39
C ASN A 117 -11.63 -16.15 3.59
N ILE A 118 -10.82 -15.11 3.38
CA ILE A 118 -9.36 -15.17 3.60
C ILE A 118 -9.02 -15.35 5.09
N LEU A 119 -9.74 -14.67 5.98
CA LEU A 119 -9.53 -14.71 7.42
C LEU A 119 -10.28 -15.87 8.11
N GLU A 120 -11.14 -16.56 7.38
CA GLU A 120 -12.01 -17.63 7.88
C GLU A 120 -12.85 -17.17 9.10
N ALA A 121 -13.41 -15.97 9.01
CA ALA A 121 -14.14 -15.32 10.10
C ALA A 121 -15.27 -14.39 9.61
N ASP A 122 -16.44 -14.47 10.24
CA ASP A 122 -17.59 -13.61 9.91
C ASP A 122 -17.53 -12.24 10.60
N GLN A 123 -16.88 -12.16 11.76
CA GLN A 123 -16.75 -10.93 12.54
C GLN A 123 -15.37 -10.31 12.31
N LEU A 124 -15.34 -9.25 11.51
CA LEU A 124 -14.11 -8.57 11.13
C LEU A 124 -13.93 -7.25 11.88
N TRP A 125 -12.69 -7.01 12.33
CA TRP A 125 -12.28 -5.70 12.82
C TRP A 125 -11.76 -4.86 11.66
N VAL A 126 -12.37 -3.70 11.45
CA VAL A 126 -11.94 -2.76 10.41
C VAL A 126 -10.94 -1.79 10.98
N SER A 127 -9.73 -1.77 10.43
CA SER A 127 -8.74 -0.72 10.71
C SER A 127 -9.10 0.57 9.97
N ILE A 128 -8.89 1.71 10.63
CA ILE A 128 -9.01 3.02 10.00
C ILE A 128 -7.65 3.38 9.43
N ASP A 129 -7.61 3.58 8.12
CA ASP A 129 -6.39 3.92 7.40
C ASP A 129 -6.65 5.00 6.34
N ARG A 130 -5.59 5.40 5.65
CA ARG A 130 -5.52 6.51 4.73
C ARG A 130 -5.58 6.04 3.28
N TYR A 131 -5.70 7.01 2.37
CA TYR A 131 -5.46 6.75 0.95
C TYR A 131 -3.96 6.79 0.63
N GLY A 132 -3.53 5.94 -0.30
CA GLY A 132 -2.22 6.03 -0.94
C GLY A 132 -2.31 6.82 -2.24
N VAL A 133 -1.48 7.85 -2.40
CA VAL A 133 -1.38 8.72 -3.57
C VAL A 133 0.08 8.91 -3.93
N MET A 134 0.51 8.24 -4.98
CA MET A 134 1.86 8.37 -5.51
C MET A 134 1.86 9.43 -6.62
N ARG A 135 2.83 10.34 -6.59
CA ARG A 135 3.03 11.29 -7.68
C ARG A 135 3.77 10.57 -8.82
N PRO A 136 3.37 10.74 -10.10
CA PRO A 136 4.00 10.00 -11.19
C PRO A 136 5.44 10.47 -11.44
N GLY A 137 6.43 9.60 -11.22
CA GLY A 137 7.85 9.94 -11.41
C GLY A 137 8.20 10.37 -12.84
N LYS A 138 7.53 9.80 -13.84
CA LYS A 138 7.68 10.20 -15.25
C LYS A 138 7.28 11.66 -15.49
N VAL A 139 6.17 12.10 -14.87
CA VAL A 139 5.72 13.49 -14.95
C VAL A 139 6.74 14.44 -14.31
N ALA A 140 7.33 14.07 -13.17
CA ALA A 140 8.44 14.84 -12.60
C ALA A 140 9.62 14.95 -13.57
N HIS A 141 10.00 13.87 -14.23
CA HIS A 141 11.09 13.87 -15.20
C HIS A 141 10.81 14.80 -16.39
N GLU A 142 9.62 14.70 -16.99
CA GLU A 142 9.19 15.57 -18.10
C GLU A 142 9.16 17.06 -17.68
N LEU A 143 8.68 17.36 -16.48
CA LEU A 143 8.69 18.72 -15.93
C LEU A 143 10.12 19.25 -15.72
N LEU A 144 11.04 18.41 -15.27
CA LEU A 144 12.46 18.78 -15.10
C LEU A 144 13.14 19.03 -16.45
N GLU A 145 12.89 18.20 -17.46
CA GLU A 145 13.45 18.37 -18.81
C GLU A 145 12.95 19.64 -19.51
N SER A 146 11.67 20.00 -19.30
CA SER A 146 11.04 21.18 -19.88
C SER A 146 11.44 22.51 -19.23
N ALA A 147 12.09 22.48 -18.06
CA ALA A 147 12.48 23.68 -17.32
C ALA A 147 13.74 24.32 -17.93
N VAL A 148 13.55 25.30 -18.82
CA VAL A 148 14.63 26.02 -19.55
C VAL A 148 15.56 26.82 -18.62
N GLU A 149 15.05 27.30 -17.49
CA GLU A 149 15.82 27.79 -16.35
C GLU A 149 15.07 27.32 -15.10
N ALA A 150 15.76 26.59 -14.20
CA ALA A 150 15.15 26.05 -13.00
C ALA A 150 14.69 27.18 -12.07
N THR A 151 13.45 27.65 -12.24
CA THR A 151 12.76 28.36 -11.16
C THR A 151 12.76 27.46 -9.93
N GLU A 152 13.14 28.02 -8.77
CA GLU A 152 13.26 27.34 -7.47
C GLU A 152 12.25 26.21 -7.18
N PRO A 153 10.93 26.30 -7.48
CA PRO A 153 9.97 25.23 -7.16
C PRO A 153 10.23 23.87 -7.85
N ASN A 154 10.99 23.81 -8.95
CA ASN A 154 11.23 22.57 -9.69
C ASN A 154 12.57 21.89 -9.36
N LYS A 155 13.42 22.47 -8.49
CA LYS A 155 14.78 21.93 -8.29
C LYS A 155 14.84 20.55 -7.62
N ASN A 156 13.76 20.06 -7.02
CA ASN A 156 13.76 18.83 -6.22
C ASN A 156 12.52 17.95 -6.45
N LEU A 157 12.17 17.65 -7.71
CA LEU A 157 11.08 16.71 -8.04
C LEU A 157 11.49 15.23 -7.91
N ASP A 158 12.21 14.88 -6.85
CA ASP A 158 12.45 13.47 -6.51
C ASP A 158 11.20 12.88 -5.87
N TRP A 159 10.30 12.38 -6.72
CA TRP A 159 9.04 11.74 -6.32
C TRP A 159 9.16 10.22 -6.26
N THR A 160 10.38 9.69 -6.34
CA THR A 160 10.63 8.26 -6.34
C THR A 160 10.60 7.68 -4.91
N THR A 161 10.23 6.41 -4.79
CA THR A 161 10.40 5.67 -3.54
C THR A 161 11.88 5.38 -3.30
N LYS A 162 12.28 5.21 -2.05
CA LYS A 162 13.69 4.89 -1.72
C LYS A 162 14.11 3.53 -2.31
N ASP A 163 15.40 3.40 -2.63
CA ASP A 163 15.99 2.18 -3.19
C ASP A 163 15.92 0.96 -2.25
N GLU A 164 15.91 1.20 -0.92
CA GLU A 164 15.84 0.16 0.12
C GLU A 164 14.48 0.18 0.83
N TRP A 165 13.44 -0.28 0.15
CA TRP A 165 12.05 -0.25 0.67
C TRP A 165 11.38 -1.62 0.78
N LEU A 166 12.11 -2.73 0.63
CA LEU A 166 11.52 -4.06 0.86
C LEU A 166 11.31 -4.29 2.36
N HIS A 167 10.06 -4.46 2.78
CA HIS A 167 9.68 -4.69 4.17
C HIS A 167 8.39 -5.50 4.28
N TRP A 168 8.09 -5.97 5.49
CA TRP A 168 6.75 -6.39 5.87
C TRP A 168 6.11 -5.33 6.76
N ASP A 169 4.93 -4.87 6.37
CA ASP A 169 4.08 -4.06 7.25
C ASP A 169 3.48 -4.92 8.37
N LEU A 170 2.97 -6.09 7.99
CA LEU A 170 2.58 -7.18 8.90
C LEU A 170 3.44 -8.40 8.58
N SER A 171 4.43 -8.68 9.43
CA SER A 171 5.24 -9.89 9.26
C SER A 171 4.38 -11.13 9.57
N PRO A 172 4.32 -12.14 8.69
CA PRO A 172 3.55 -13.37 8.95
C PRO A 172 4.14 -14.19 10.09
N PHE A 173 5.35 -13.85 10.54
CA PHE A 173 6.06 -14.49 11.65
C PHE A 173 5.91 -13.70 12.97
N HIS A 174 5.33 -12.50 12.92
CA HIS A 174 5.12 -11.61 14.05
C HIS A 174 3.64 -11.26 14.23
N PHE A 175 3.10 -11.47 15.42
CA PHE A 175 1.71 -11.06 15.74
C PHE A 175 1.57 -9.56 16.09
N GLY A 176 2.61 -8.76 15.85
CA GLY A 176 2.59 -7.30 16.03
C GLY A 176 1.99 -6.58 14.83
N THR A 177 1.33 -5.43 15.06
CA THR A 177 0.71 -4.60 14.00
C THR A 177 1.68 -3.64 13.29
N SER A 178 2.96 -3.67 13.67
CA SER A 178 4.08 -3.12 12.90
C SER A 178 5.36 -3.63 13.55
N ALA A 179 6.14 -4.44 12.85
CA ALA A 179 7.45 -4.86 13.32
C ALA A 179 8.39 -4.90 12.12
N ALA A 180 9.21 -3.85 11.96
CA ALA A 180 10.42 -3.95 11.17
C ALA A 180 11.29 -5.04 11.82
N GLY A 181 11.23 -6.25 11.28
CA GLY A 181 11.92 -7.42 11.83
C GLY A 181 11.57 -8.69 11.06
N PHE A 182 12.59 -9.44 10.67
CA PHE A 182 12.47 -10.64 9.82
C PHE A 182 12.32 -11.96 10.59
N LEU A 183 12.51 -11.94 11.92
CA LEU A 183 12.47 -13.15 12.76
C LEU A 183 11.05 -13.39 13.29
N PRO A 184 10.69 -14.61 13.71
CA PRO A 184 9.48 -14.85 14.50
C PRO A 184 9.62 -14.32 15.94
N ASN A 185 8.51 -13.94 16.59
CA ASN A 185 8.48 -13.61 18.02
C ASN A 185 7.74 -14.71 18.80
N GLU A 186 8.51 -15.55 19.50
CA GLU A 186 8.02 -16.68 20.28
C GLU A 186 7.18 -16.25 21.50
N GLU A 187 7.41 -15.06 22.04
CA GLU A 187 6.71 -14.56 23.23
C GLU A 187 5.25 -14.19 22.96
N LEU A 188 4.89 -13.87 21.70
CA LEU A 188 3.55 -13.44 21.32
C LEU A 188 2.61 -14.59 20.90
N GLY A 189 3.02 -15.85 21.05
CA GLY A 189 2.21 -17.02 20.67
C GLY A 189 0.82 -17.03 21.32
N HIS A 190 0.70 -16.53 22.56
CA HIS A 190 -0.57 -16.43 23.29
C HIS A 190 -1.57 -15.41 22.68
N VAL A 191 -1.09 -14.39 21.93
CA VAL A 191 -1.95 -13.41 21.25
C VAL A 191 -2.67 -14.03 20.06
N ARG A 192 -2.06 -15.05 19.44
CA ARG A 192 -2.63 -15.83 18.32
C ARG A 192 -3.94 -16.51 18.70
N GLU A 193 -4.02 -17.00 19.94
CA GLU A 193 -5.19 -17.71 20.45
C GLU A 193 -6.37 -16.77 20.74
N GLN A 194 -6.10 -15.50 21.07
CA GLN A 194 -7.13 -14.53 21.46
C GLN A 194 -7.72 -13.74 20.27
N TYR A 195 -6.91 -13.40 19.26
CA TYR A 195 -7.31 -12.54 18.13
C TYR A 195 -7.38 -13.25 16.78
N GLY A 196 -7.26 -14.58 16.76
CA GLY A 196 -7.13 -15.37 15.54
C GLY A 196 -5.69 -15.41 15.00
N GLY A 197 -5.44 -16.40 14.14
CA GLY A 197 -4.09 -16.73 13.69
C GLY A 197 -3.59 -15.94 12.48
N VAL A 198 -4.48 -15.41 11.65
CA VAL A 198 -4.15 -14.76 10.39
C VAL A 198 -4.44 -13.26 10.48
N ARG A 199 -3.49 -12.44 10.04
CA ARG A 199 -3.64 -10.99 9.89
C ARG A 199 -3.24 -10.63 8.47
N VAL A 200 -4.04 -9.80 7.82
CA VAL A 200 -3.81 -9.42 6.44
C VAL A 200 -3.77 -7.91 6.31
N GLN A 201 -2.85 -7.45 5.47
CA GLN A 201 -2.92 -6.12 4.91
C GLN A 201 -3.62 -6.21 3.55
N GLY A 202 -4.40 -5.19 3.21
CA GLY A 202 -5.01 -5.08 1.90
C GLY A 202 -4.87 -3.68 1.33
N LEU A 203 -4.74 -3.61 0.01
CA LEU A 203 -4.76 -2.39 -0.77
C LEU A 203 -5.89 -2.53 -1.78
N ILE A 204 -6.68 -1.48 -1.95
CA ILE A 204 -7.68 -1.40 -3.02
C ILE A 204 -7.15 -0.41 -4.05
N ALA A 205 -6.90 -0.89 -5.27
CA ALA A 205 -6.54 -0.02 -6.38
C ALA A 205 -7.77 0.77 -6.82
N LEU A 206 -7.69 2.10 -6.79
CA LEU A 206 -8.79 3.00 -7.20
C LEU A 206 -8.67 3.45 -8.66
N ARG A 207 -7.51 3.20 -9.26
CA ARG A 207 -7.16 3.52 -10.64
C ARG A 207 -6.25 2.43 -11.16
N ASP A 208 -6.22 2.29 -12.48
CA ASP A 208 -5.23 1.46 -13.14
C ASP A 208 -3.82 1.97 -12.81
N CYS A 209 -2.95 1.05 -12.43
CA CYS A 209 -1.54 1.30 -12.13
C CYS A 209 -0.70 0.65 -13.23
N PRO A 210 -0.50 1.31 -14.38
CA PRO A 210 0.29 0.74 -15.45
C PRO A 210 1.78 0.74 -15.04
N VAL A 211 2.58 -0.15 -15.62
CA VAL A 211 3.97 -0.39 -15.17
C VAL A 211 4.85 0.85 -15.22
N GLU A 212 4.61 1.74 -16.18
CA GLU A 212 5.31 3.01 -16.29
C GLU A 212 5.07 3.97 -15.11
N SER A 213 4.00 3.76 -14.34
CA SER A 213 3.68 4.56 -13.15
C SER A 213 4.27 3.97 -11.86
N GLY A 214 4.91 2.80 -11.94
CA GLY A 214 5.30 2.00 -10.78
C GLY A 214 4.09 1.32 -10.12
N GLY A 215 4.29 0.75 -8.92
CA GLY A 215 3.18 0.12 -8.21
C GLY A 215 3.59 -0.70 -7.01
N PHE A 216 2.68 -1.55 -6.55
CA PHE A 216 2.92 -2.50 -5.48
C PHE A 216 3.70 -3.71 -6.02
N HIS A 217 4.82 -4.02 -5.37
CA HIS A 217 5.61 -5.21 -5.64
C HIS A 217 5.52 -6.17 -4.46
N CYS A 218 5.23 -7.43 -4.74
CA CYS A 218 5.20 -8.50 -3.75
C CYS A 218 6.05 -9.68 -4.20
N VAL A 219 6.72 -10.32 -3.25
CA VAL A 219 7.49 -11.54 -3.49
C VAL A 219 6.63 -12.73 -3.09
N PRO A 220 6.12 -13.57 -4.01
CA PRO A 220 5.28 -14.71 -3.67
C PRO A 220 6.01 -15.73 -2.79
N GLY A 221 5.23 -16.46 -1.98
CA GLY A 221 5.74 -17.54 -1.13
C GLY A 221 6.55 -17.05 0.07
N PHE A 222 6.27 -15.84 0.54
CA PHE A 222 6.98 -15.21 1.65
C PHE A 222 6.54 -15.69 3.04
N THR A 223 5.50 -16.53 3.12
CA THR A 223 4.82 -16.93 4.36
C THR A 223 5.27 -18.28 4.92
N ASP A 224 6.14 -19.02 4.22
CA ASP A 224 6.59 -20.36 4.62
C ASP A 224 8.12 -20.52 4.53
N ASP A 225 8.58 -21.77 4.68
CA ASP A 225 9.99 -22.13 4.65
C ASP A 225 10.72 -21.71 3.37
N ARG A 226 10.02 -21.43 2.26
CA ARG A 226 10.65 -20.89 1.04
C ARG A 226 11.38 -19.58 1.32
N PHE A 227 10.81 -18.69 2.11
CA PHE A 227 11.47 -17.44 2.50
C PHE A 227 12.78 -17.72 3.25
N PHE A 228 12.72 -18.57 4.28
CA PHE A 228 13.91 -18.89 5.09
C PHE A 228 14.96 -19.65 4.29
N ASN A 229 14.55 -20.52 3.37
CA ASN A 229 15.45 -21.23 2.48
C ASN A 229 16.14 -20.27 1.51
N TRP A 230 15.40 -19.32 0.93
CA TRP A 230 15.97 -18.25 0.11
C TRP A 230 16.97 -17.40 0.90
N ALA A 231 16.60 -16.93 2.09
CA ALA A 231 17.45 -16.09 2.94
C ALA A 231 18.77 -16.77 3.33
N LYS A 232 18.73 -18.09 3.61
CA LYS A 232 19.94 -18.90 3.87
C LYS A 232 20.85 -18.93 2.65
N VAL A 233 20.31 -19.19 1.46
CA VAL A 233 21.08 -19.26 0.21
C VAL A 233 21.70 -17.91 -0.14
N GLU A 234 20.96 -16.81 -0.01
CA GLU A 234 21.49 -15.46 -0.27
C GLU A 234 22.63 -15.08 0.68
N THR A 235 22.52 -15.45 1.96
CA THR A 235 23.60 -15.22 2.93
C THR A 235 24.86 -15.99 2.53
N VAL A 236 24.70 -17.22 2.05
CA VAL A 236 25.81 -18.04 1.52
C VAL A 236 26.39 -17.42 0.25
N ILE A 237 25.56 -16.96 -0.68
CA ILE A 237 26.01 -16.31 -1.93
C ILE A 237 26.79 -15.03 -1.62
N ARG A 238 26.29 -14.15 -0.74
CA ARG A 238 27.00 -12.95 -0.30
C ARG A 238 28.34 -13.30 0.37
N ALA A 239 28.36 -14.33 1.23
CA ALA A 239 29.58 -14.79 1.87
C ALA A 239 30.62 -15.34 0.87
N LEU A 240 30.17 -15.97 -0.22
CA LEU A 240 31.03 -16.48 -1.30
C LEU A 240 31.52 -15.36 -2.23
N SER A 241 30.68 -14.36 -2.55
CA SER A 241 31.08 -13.20 -3.36
C SER A 241 32.10 -12.30 -2.65
N HIS A 242 32.06 -12.24 -1.32
CA HIS A 242 33.09 -11.54 -0.52
C HIS A 242 34.37 -12.35 -0.29
N ARG A 243 34.41 -13.64 -0.69
CA ARG A 243 35.61 -14.49 -0.66
C ARG A 243 36.31 -14.61 -2.02
N GLN A 244 35.79 -13.95 -3.05
CA GLN A 244 36.49 -13.73 -4.32
C GLN A 244 37.05 -12.31 -4.38
N MET A 245 38.07 -12.05 -3.56
CA MET A 245 39.18 -11.12 -3.82
C MET A 245 40.44 -11.67 -3.17
#